data_AF-A0A7W2AH45-F1
#
_entry.id   AF-A0A7W2AH45-F1
#
_cell.length_a   1.000
_cell.length_b   1.000
_cell.length_c   1.000
_cell.angle_alpha   90.00
_cell.angle_beta   90.00
_cell.angle_gamma   90.00
#
_symmetry.space_group_name_H-M   'P 1'
#
loop_
_entity.id
_entity.type
_entity.pdbx_description
1 polymer ?
#
loop_
_entity_poly.entity_id
_entity_poly.type
_entity_poly.pdbx_seq_one_letter_code
_entity_poly.pdbx_strand_id
1 'polypeptide(L)'
;MEWILLTEDHEIPEEENPSWKRICQCICSLDGKEATNFTLELVDAGTLYCGGGNLIKGEKRYIVNYVSEDGEVNCSLIDPAESEEEYYELTIQTSELYPAKWCVTQDKAVEAIRYFYENGSRCQDHSWEYLAGGPDL
;
A
#
# COMPACT_ATOMS: atom_id res chain seq x y z
N MET A 1 -1.37 20.18 -5.54
CA MET A 1 -1.52 18.79 -5.06
C MET A 1 -1.45 18.89 -3.57
N GLU A 2 -2.56 18.62 -2.92
CA GLU A 2 -2.66 18.58 -1.47
C GLU A 2 -2.60 17.11 -1.07
N TRP A 3 -1.53 16.77 -0.36
CA TRP A 3 -1.26 15.39 0.06
C TRP A 3 -1.54 15.25 1.54
N ILE A 4 -2.13 14.13 1.94
CA ILE A 4 -2.35 13.78 3.34
C ILE A 4 -1.71 12.40 3.59
N LEU A 5 -0.79 12.33 4.54
CA LEU A 5 -0.24 11.06 5.02
C LEU A 5 -0.88 10.73 6.36
N LEU A 6 -1.54 9.58 6.41
CA LEU A 6 -2.19 9.05 7.60
C LEU A 6 -1.46 7.78 8.01
N THR A 7 -1.13 7.68 9.29
CA THR A 7 -0.62 6.46 9.91
C THR A 7 -1.54 6.09 11.05
N GLU A 8 -1.94 4.83 11.10
CA GLU A 8 -2.86 4.40 12.16
C GLU A 8 -2.16 4.16 13.50
N ASP A 9 -0.84 4.03 13.49
CA ASP A 9 -0.07 4.12 14.72
C ASP A 9 -0.11 5.54 15.27
N HIS A 10 -0.74 5.69 16.43
CA HIS A 10 -0.85 6.91 17.20
C HIS A 10 0.49 7.59 17.57
N GLU A 11 1.63 6.98 17.24
CA GLU A 11 2.96 7.58 17.40
C GLU A 11 3.35 8.52 16.25
N ILE A 12 2.74 8.37 15.07
CA ILE A 12 2.99 9.24 13.92
C ILE A 12 1.74 10.07 13.64
N PRO A 13 1.82 11.41 13.72
CA PRO A 13 0.68 12.26 13.40
C PRO A 13 0.41 12.27 11.91
N GLU A 14 -0.85 12.54 11.57
CA GLU A 14 -1.25 13.00 10.25
C GLU A 14 -0.33 14.14 9.78
N GLU A 15 0.13 14.06 8.54
CA GLU A 15 1.05 15.03 7.94
C GLU A 15 0.49 15.53 6.60
N GLU A 16 0.22 16.83 6.54
CA GLU A 16 -0.10 17.52 5.28
C GLU A 16 1.17 17.75 4.46
N ASN A 17 1.07 17.50 3.15
CA ASN A 17 2.13 17.69 2.17
C ASN A 17 3.46 17.02 2.55
N PRO A 18 3.44 15.70 2.87
CA PRO A 18 4.61 14.96 3.26
C PRO A 18 5.69 15.02 2.17
N SER A 19 6.94 15.08 2.61
CA SER A 19 8.07 14.90 1.69
C SER A 19 8.18 13.44 1.24
N TRP A 20 8.72 13.20 0.05
CA TRP A 20 9.06 11.83 -0.39
C TRP A 20 9.92 11.08 0.64
N LYS A 21 10.87 11.80 1.28
CA LYS A 21 11.72 11.22 2.34
C LYS A 21 10.86 10.69 3.50
N ARG A 22 9.81 11.40 3.88
CA ARG A 22 8.89 10.98 4.94
C ARG A 22 8.12 9.72 4.53
N ILE A 23 7.56 9.71 3.33
CA ILE A 23 6.84 8.55 2.80
C ILE A 23 7.75 7.30 2.77
N CYS A 24 8.99 7.44 2.28
CA CYS A 24 9.98 6.36 2.34
C CYS A 24 10.24 5.86 3.77
N GLN A 25 10.31 6.77 4.75
CA GLN A 25 10.50 6.37 6.14
C GLN A 25 9.34 5.52 6.64
N CYS A 26 8.09 5.86 6.29
CA CYS A 26 6.92 5.06 6.64
C CYS A 26 6.99 3.66 6.02
N ILE A 27 7.30 3.55 4.72
CA ILE A 27 7.43 2.24 4.05
C ILE A 27 8.51 1.37 4.73
N CYS A 28 9.65 1.98 5.08
CA CYS A 28 10.76 1.29 5.73
C CYS A 28 10.47 0.91 7.19
N SER A 29 9.66 1.70 7.90
CA SER A 29 9.31 1.44 9.30
C SER A 29 8.30 0.33 9.46
N LEU A 30 7.49 0.04 8.43
CA LEU A 30 6.54 -1.08 8.51
C LEU A 30 7.27 -2.40 8.81
N ASP A 31 6.82 -3.11 9.83
CA ASP A 31 7.44 -4.33 10.35
C ASP A 31 6.45 -5.49 10.58
N GLY A 32 5.17 -5.27 10.27
CA GLY A 32 4.11 -6.25 10.48
C GLY A 32 3.85 -6.57 11.95
N LYS A 33 4.15 -5.63 12.86
CA LYS A 33 3.94 -5.81 14.31
C LYS A 33 3.46 -4.54 14.99
N GLU A 34 4.30 -3.52 15.03
CA GLU A 34 4.00 -2.21 15.62
C GLU A 34 3.50 -1.33 14.48
N ALA A 35 4.40 -0.94 13.58
CA ALA A 35 4.07 -0.25 12.34
C ALA A 35 3.57 -1.24 11.29
N THR A 36 2.26 -1.25 11.07
CA THR A 36 1.63 -2.22 10.16
C THR A 36 1.07 -1.62 8.89
N ASN A 37 0.76 -0.31 8.86
CA ASN A 37 0.21 0.34 7.68
C ASN A 37 0.32 1.87 7.69
N PHE A 38 0.11 2.47 6.51
CA PHE A 38 -0.17 3.87 6.32
C PHE A 38 -1.03 4.09 5.07
N THR A 39 -1.63 5.27 4.99
CA THR A 39 -2.41 5.74 3.84
C THR A 39 -1.80 7.04 3.33
N LEU A 40 -1.66 7.15 2.01
CA LEU A 40 -1.30 8.38 1.31
C LEU A 40 -2.47 8.79 0.43
N GLU A 41 -3.05 9.95 0.70
CA GLU A 41 -4.17 10.51 -0.03
C GLU A 41 -3.73 11.75 -0.82
N LEU A 42 -4.17 11.83 -2.08
CA LEU A 42 -4.17 13.06 -2.87
C LEU A 42 -5.61 13.55 -2.94
N VAL A 43 -5.86 14.71 -2.33
CA VAL A 43 -7.18 15.36 -2.34
C VAL A 43 -7.64 15.55 -3.79
N ASP A 44 -8.91 15.22 -4.06
CA ASP A 44 -9.56 15.27 -5.38
C ASP A 44 -8.92 14.35 -6.45
N ALA A 45 -8.26 13.25 -6.05
CA ALA A 45 -7.71 12.28 -7.01
C ALA A 45 -7.79 10.82 -6.56
N GLY A 46 -7.42 10.52 -5.32
CA GLY A 46 -7.52 9.16 -4.79
C GLY A 46 -6.52 8.85 -3.69
N THR A 47 -6.52 7.58 -3.30
CA THR A 47 -5.88 7.10 -2.09
C THR A 47 -5.05 5.86 -2.37
N LEU A 48 -3.84 5.81 -1.82
CA LEU A 48 -2.98 4.63 -1.83
C LEU A 48 -2.75 4.16 -0.40
N TYR A 49 -3.13 2.93 -0.14
CA TYR A 49 -2.93 2.23 1.11
C TYR A 49 -1.73 1.30 1.02
N CYS A 50 -0.85 1.31 2.03
CA CYS A 50 0.26 0.36 2.13
C CYS A 50 0.28 -0.29 3.51
N GLY A 51 0.26 -1.62 3.54
CA GLY A 51 0.32 -2.41 4.78
C GLY A 51 1.29 -3.58 4.69
N GLY A 52 1.69 -4.11 5.86
CA GLY A 52 2.55 -5.29 6.00
C GLY A 52 3.89 -4.95 6.65
N GLY A 53 4.99 -5.36 6.02
CA GLY A 53 6.34 -5.29 6.57
C GLY A 53 6.82 -6.60 7.22
N ASN A 54 5.97 -7.64 7.21
CA ASN A 54 6.31 -8.98 7.69
C ASN A 54 7.48 -9.57 6.90
N LEU A 55 8.43 -10.19 7.60
CA LEU A 55 9.56 -10.91 6.99
C LEU A 55 9.12 -12.32 6.59
N ILE A 56 8.93 -12.55 5.29
CA ILE A 56 8.48 -13.83 4.72
C ILE A 56 9.55 -14.34 3.77
N LYS A 57 9.99 -15.58 3.98
CA LYS A 57 11.10 -16.19 3.21
C LYS A 57 12.37 -15.32 3.16
N GLY A 58 12.60 -14.51 4.20
CA GLY A 58 13.77 -13.63 4.31
C GLY A 58 13.62 -12.25 3.65
N GLU A 59 12.43 -11.90 3.17
CA GLU A 59 12.15 -10.61 2.52
C GLU A 59 10.90 -9.94 3.14
N LYS A 60 10.91 -8.61 3.27
CA LYS A 60 9.73 -7.87 3.73
C LYS A 60 8.64 -7.87 2.65
N ARG A 61 7.41 -8.20 3.03
CA ARG A 61 6.25 -8.25 2.13
C ARG A 61 5.18 -7.24 2.49
N TYR A 62 4.54 -6.70 1.46
CA TYR A 62 3.62 -5.58 1.55
C TYR A 62 2.38 -5.81 0.70
N ILE A 63 1.25 -5.25 1.11
CA ILE A 63 0.10 -5.03 0.25
C ILE A 63 0.05 -3.54 -0.09
N VAL A 64 -0.26 -3.25 -1.35
CA VAL A 64 -0.47 -1.89 -1.83
C VAL A 64 -1.80 -1.84 -2.56
N ASN A 65 -2.76 -1.08 -2.03
CA ASN A 65 -4.06 -0.89 -2.66
C ASN A 65 -4.21 0.55 -3.13
N TYR A 66 -4.92 0.73 -4.24
CA TYR A 66 -5.27 2.04 -4.78
C TYR A 66 -6.79 2.14 -4.95
N VAL A 67 -7.33 3.28 -4.54
CA VAL A 67 -8.73 3.64 -4.74
C VAL A 67 -8.79 5.02 -5.40
N SER A 68 -9.49 5.17 -6.52
CA SER A 68 -9.76 6.49 -7.12
C SER A 68 -10.75 7.28 -6.26
N GLU A 69 -10.74 8.60 -6.36
CA GLU A 69 -11.66 9.48 -5.60
C GLU A 69 -13.14 9.07 -5.76
N ASP A 70 -13.56 8.71 -6.98
CA ASP A 70 -14.92 8.27 -7.29
C ASP A 70 -15.23 6.82 -6.87
N GLY A 71 -14.23 6.09 -6.38
CA GLY A 71 -14.33 4.67 -6.01
C GLY A 71 -14.53 3.71 -7.19
N GLU A 72 -14.52 4.17 -8.44
CA GLU A 72 -14.70 3.31 -9.62
C GLU A 72 -13.49 2.38 -9.85
N VAL A 73 -12.30 2.83 -9.45
CA VAL A 73 -11.09 2.03 -9.45
C VAL A 73 -10.77 1.66 -8.01
N ASN A 74 -10.87 0.37 -7.70
CA ASN A 74 -10.39 -0.24 -6.46
C ASN A 74 -9.54 -1.46 -6.83
N CYS A 75 -8.24 -1.41 -6.59
CA CYS A 75 -7.33 -2.46 -7.04
C CYS A 75 -6.11 -2.63 -6.12
N SER A 76 -5.55 -3.84 -6.11
CA SER A 76 -4.32 -4.18 -5.41
C SER A 76 -3.16 -4.36 -6.39
N LEU A 77 -1.97 -3.88 -6.03
CA LEU A 77 -0.75 -4.11 -6.77
C LEU A 77 -0.38 -5.59 -6.64
N ILE A 78 -0.06 -6.24 -7.76
CA ILE A 78 0.31 -7.64 -7.77
C ILE A 78 1.74 -7.86 -8.28
N ASP A 79 2.34 -8.95 -7.84
CA ASP A 79 3.55 -9.49 -8.41
C ASP A 79 3.24 -10.78 -9.20
N PRO A 80 3.17 -10.72 -10.55
CA PRO A 80 2.88 -11.89 -11.37
C PRO A 80 3.94 -12.99 -11.30
N ALA A 81 5.10 -12.73 -10.68
CA ALA A 81 6.14 -13.73 -10.45
C ALA A 81 5.86 -14.62 -9.23
N GLU A 82 4.97 -14.20 -8.32
CA GLU A 82 4.58 -14.96 -7.13
C GLU A 82 3.40 -15.90 -7.44
N SER A 83 3.19 -16.89 -6.57
CA SER A 83 2.13 -17.89 -6.74
C SER A 83 0.74 -17.34 -6.43
N GLU A 84 -0.26 -17.76 -7.19
CA GLU A 84 -1.68 -17.51 -6.88
C GLU A 84 -2.26 -18.52 -5.88
N GLU A 85 -1.62 -19.68 -5.73
CA GLU A 85 -2.06 -20.77 -4.86
C GLU A 85 -1.44 -20.71 -3.46
N GLU A 86 -0.35 -19.96 -3.31
CA GLU A 86 0.33 -19.76 -2.03
C GLU A 86 -0.28 -18.57 -1.29
N TYR A 87 -0.31 -18.66 0.04
CA TYR A 87 -0.79 -17.59 0.90
C TYR A 87 0.26 -17.20 1.91
N TYR A 88 0.37 -15.90 2.15
CA TYR A 88 1.26 -15.29 3.12
C TYR A 88 0.43 -14.66 4.22
N GLU A 89 0.83 -14.88 5.47
CA GLU A 89 0.24 -14.20 6.62
C GLU A 89 0.89 -12.82 6.76
N LEU A 90 0.11 -11.76 6.55
CA LEU A 90 0.53 -10.39 6.83
C LEU A 90 -0.27 -9.85 8.00
N THR A 91 0.39 -9.00 8.79
CA THR A 91 -0.25 -8.30 9.91
C THR A 91 -0.44 -6.86 9.50
N ILE A 92 -1.69 -6.48 9.35
CA ILE A 92 -2.16 -5.17 8.92
C ILE A 92 -3.28 -4.78 9.89
N GLN A 93 -2.92 -4.16 11.03
CA GLN A 93 -3.72 -4.08 12.27
C GLN A 93 -4.07 -5.46 12.88
N THR A 94 -4.56 -6.39 12.06
CA THR A 94 -4.84 -7.79 12.37
C THR A 94 -4.07 -8.71 11.41
N SER A 95 -3.78 -9.94 11.85
CA SER A 95 -3.19 -10.94 10.97
C SER A 95 -4.23 -11.58 10.06
N GLU A 96 -3.94 -11.65 8.77
CA GLU A 96 -4.78 -12.29 7.76
C GLU A 96 -3.92 -12.99 6.70
N LEU A 97 -4.48 -14.02 6.05
CA LEU A 97 -3.84 -14.73 4.95
C LEU A 97 -4.21 -14.06 3.63
N TYR A 98 -3.20 -13.64 2.87
CA TYR A 98 -3.36 -13.04 1.55
C TYR A 98 -2.70 -13.92 0.48
N PRO A 99 -3.23 -13.97 -0.75
CA PRO A 99 -2.54 -14.60 -1.86
C PRO A 99 -1.13 -14.01 -2.02
N ALA A 100 -0.13 -14.86 -2.22
CA ALA A 100 1.28 -14.44 -2.34
C ALA A 100 1.49 -13.42 -3.47
N LYS A 101 0.72 -13.53 -4.57
CA LYS A 101 0.70 -12.54 -5.66
C LYS A 101 0.34 -11.12 -5.23
N TRP A 102 -0.41 -10.91 -4.15
CA TRP A 102 -0.74 -9.58 -3.62
C TRP A 102 0.33 -9.05 -2.66
N CYS A 103 1.26 -9.91 -2.25
CA CYS A 103 2.28 -9.62 -1.25
C CYS A 103 3.59 -9.22 -1.93
N VAL A 104 3.65 -7.98 -2.40
CA VAL A 104 4.77 -7.44 -3.16
C VAL A 104 6.01 -7.20 -2.29
N THR A 105 7.16 -7.13 -2.94
CA THR A 105 8.43 -6.76 -2.32
C THR A 105 8.49 -5.27 -1.98
N GLN A 106 9.43 -4.89 -1.11
CA GLN A 106 9.63 -3.49 -0.75
C GLN A 106 9.92 -2.60 -1.97
N ASP A 107 10.75 -3.07 -2.90
CA ASP A 107 11.12 -2.29 -4.09
C ASP A 107 9.90 -1.98 -4.96
N LYS A 108 9.01 -2.96 -5.18
CA LYS A 108 7.76 -2.77 -5.93
C LYS A 108 6.80 -1.81 -5.22
N ALA A 109 6.67 -1.94 -3.89
CA ALA A 109 5.86 -1.02 -3.11
C ALA A 109 6.38 0.42 -3.22
N VAL A 110 7.69 0.62 -3.03
CA VAL A 110 8.34 1.94 -3.15
C VAL A 110 8.15 2.52 -4.55
N GLU A 111 8.30 1.72 -5.61
CA GLU A 111 8.11 2.15 -6.99
C GLU A 111 6.67 2.63 -7.25
N ALA A 112 5.67 1.85 -6.85
CA ALA A 112 4.26 2.19 -7.04
C ALA A 112 3.86 3.44 -6.24
N ILE A 113 4.27 3.53 -4.97
CA ILE A 113 3.97 4.68 -4.10
C ILE A 113 4.67 5.94 -4.61
N ARG A 114 5.91 5.81 -5.09
CA ARG A 114 6.64 6.93 -5.70
C ARG A 114 5.92 7.46 -6.92
N TYR A 115 5.52 6.56 -7.82
CA TYR A 115 4.81 6.94 -9.02
C TYR A 115 3.52 7.69 -8.67
N PHE A 116 2.76 7.18 -7.70
CA PHE A 116 1.55 7.84 -7.24
C PHE A 116 1.84 9.24 -6.68
N TYR A 117 2.85 9.39 -5.81
CA TYR A 117 3.26 10.68 -5.25
C TYR A 117 3.69 11.70 -6.32
N GLU A 118 4.36 11.25 -7.38
CA GLU A 118 4.85 12.12 -8.46
C GLU A 118 3.78 12.47 -9.50
N ASN A 119 2.78 11.59 -9.71
CA ASN A 119 1.85 11.69 -10.85
C ASN A 119 0.36 11.79 -10.45
N GLY A 120 0.01 11.57 -9.18
CA GLY A 120 -1.36 11.60 -8.67
C GLY A 120 -2.27 10.45 -9.14
N SER A 121 -1.71 9.41 -9.76
CA SER A 121 -2.45 8.23 -10.22
C SER A 121 -1.58 6.98 -10.18
N ARG A 122 -2.21 5.80 -10.20
CA ARG A 122 -1.47 4.53 -10.29
C ARG A 122 -0.74 4.40 -11.63
N CYS A 123 0.42 3.76 -11.62
CA CYS A 123 1.14 3.42 -12.85
C CYS A 123 0.35 2.34 -13.62
N GLN A 124 0.03 2.59 -14.89
CA GLN A 124 -0.69 1.62 -15.74
C GLN A 124 0.21 0.47 -16.23
N ASP A 125 1.54 0.65 -16.18
CA ASP A 125 2.50 -0.38 -16.55
C ASP A 125 2.76 -1.39 -15.42
N HIS A 126 2.35 -1.05 -14.19
CA HIS A 126 2.31 -2.00 -13.08
C HIS A 126 1.12 -2.96 -13.24
N SER A 127 1.27 -4.18 -12.70
CA SER A 127 0.19 -5.16 -12.68
C SER A 127 -0.73 -4.89 -11.49
N TRP A 128 -2.00 -4.67 -11.76
CA TRP A 128 -3.03 -4.43 -10.74
C TRP A 128 -4.17 -5.43 -10.91
N GLU A 129 -4.70 -5.92 -9.79
CA GLU A 129 -5.89 -6.76 -9.74
C GLU A 129 -7.05 -5.99 -9.11
N TYR A 130 -8.18 -5.91 -9.81
CA TYR A 130 -9.36 -5.23 -9.30
C TYR A 130 -9.97 -6.00 -8.13
N LEU A 131 -10.19 -5.31 -7.02
CA LEU A 131 -10.83 -5.87 -5.84
C LEU A 131 -12.34 -5.85 -6.05
N ALA A 132 -13.00 -7.00 -5.86
CA ALA A 132 -14.44 -7.09 -5.99
C ALA A 132 -15.10 -6.36 -4.81
N GLY A 133 -15.67 -5.18 -5.09
CA GLY A 133 -16.34 -4.34 -4.09
C GLY A 133 -16.09 -2.86 -4.36
N GLY A 134 -16.95 -2.24 -5.18
CA GLY A 134 -17.19 -0.80 -5.09
C GLY A 134 -17.86 -0.46 -3.75
N PRO A 135 -17.89 0.81 -3.32
CA PRO A 135 -18.02 1.19 -1.92
C PRO A 135 -19.34 0.71 -1.30
N ASP A 136 -19.24 -0.26 -0.41
CA ASP A 136 -20.15 -0.42 0.73
C ASP A 136 -19.40 0.11 1.96
N LEU A 137 -19.29 1.45 2.05
CA LEU A 137 -19.03 2.19 3.29
C LEU A 137 -20.21 3.14 3.56
#